data_AF-A0A7G6E7V3-F1
#
_entry.id   AF-A0A7G6E7V3-F1
#
_cell.length_a   1.000
_cell.length_b   1.000
_cell.length_c   1.000
_cell.angle_alpha   90.00
_cell.angle_beta   90.00
_cell.angle_gamma   90.00
#
_symmetry.space_group_name_H-M   'P 1'
#
loop_
_entity.id
_entity.type
_entity.pdbx_description
1 polymer ?
#
loop_
_entity_poly.entity_id
_entity_poly.type
_entity_poly.pdbx_seq_one_letter_code
_entity_poly.pdbx_strand_id
1 'polypeptide(L)'
;MANTFGVHAVFYYYELEHLMVNLCHYIHNAAVNREAVFLSLDPDLLKRLHYFLKVNGIPTEGVMSHSMNELLECLRRSGSKGVHEKICNLASSVTSAGYQGIRWICQPFFFLEETPREEIYHFEKDLGEALIGTNCSFLCAYDFGVVVNSDARHIEILQDSLLTHEMILNKFTLQKCDEVLKVK
;
A
#
# COMPACT_ATOMS: atom_id res chain seq x y z
N MET A 1 -10.51 9.23 14.76
CA MET A 1 -10.06 9.05 13.36
C MET A 1 -10.87 7.92 12.76
N ALA A 2 -11.18 7.97 11.47
CA ALA A 2 -11.84 6.85 10.80
C ALA A 2 -10.92 5.62 10.85
N ASN A 3 -11.49 4.45 11.14
CA ASN A 3 -10.77 3.19 11.07
C ASN A 3 -10.29 2.98 9.63
N THR A 4 -8.98 2.78 9.44
CA THR A 4 -8.39 2.53 8.11
C THR A 4 -8.25 1.05 7.80
N PHE A 5 -8.57 0.16 8.75
CA PHE A 5 -8.47 -1.28 8.54
C PHE A 5 -9.52 -1.81 7.56
N GLY A 6 -9.12 -2.87 6.85
CA GLY A 6 -9.89 -3.48 5.77
C GLY A 6 -9.98 -2.64 4.51
N VAL A 7 -9.13 -1.60 4.39
CA VAL A 7 -9.13 -0.68 3.25
C VAL A 7 -8.01 -1.02 2.29
N HIS A 8 -8.37 -1.07 1.00
CA HIS A 8 -7.44 -1.01 -0.12
C HIS A 8 -7.43 0.42 -0.70
N ALA A 9 -6.30 1.10 -0.56
CA ALA A 9 -6.14 2.51 -0.89
C ALA A 9 -5.05 2.73 -1.93
N VAL A 10 -5.17 3.82 -2.69
CA VAL A 10 -4.20 4.24 -3.70
C VAL A 10 -3.56 5.59 -3.35
N PHE A 11 -2.32 5.77 -3.76
CA PHE A 11 -1.62 7.06 -3.75
C PHE A 11 -0.93 7.30 -5.08
N TYR A 12 -1.41 8.29 -5.83
CA TYR A 12 -0.75 8.76 -7.05
C TYR A 12 0.18 9.91 -6.68
N TYR A 13 1.48 9.68 -6.74
CA TYR A 13 2.48 10.70 -6.44
C TYR A 13 3.16 11.20 -7.72
N TYR A 14 3.78 12.37 -7.62
CA TYR A 14 4.58 12.97 -8.69
C TYR A 14 5.88 13.43 -8.05
N GLU A 15 7.02 12.96 -8.55
CA GLU A 15 8.33 13.21 -7.95
C GLU A 15 8.51 12.65 -6.52
N LEU A 16 9.77 12.57 -6.11
CA LEU A 16 10.17 11.97 -4.85
C LEU A 16 9.70 12.80 -3.63
N GLU A 17 9.70 14.12 -3.71
CA GLU A 17 9.33 14.99 -2.61
C GLU A 17 7.87 14.82 -2.22
N HIS A 18 6.98 14.73 -3.22
CA HIS A 18 5.56 14.49 -2.98
C HIS A 18 5.33 13.13 -2.31
N LEU A 19 6.06 12.11 -2.74
CA LEU A 19 6.04 10.79 -2.12
C LEU A 19 6.50 10.83 -0.67
N MET A 20 7.69 11.39 -0.41
CA MET A 20 8.32 11.41 0.92
C MET A 20 7.47 12.13 1.95
N VAL A 21 6.94 13.32 1.62
CA VAL A 21 6.14 14.10 2.58
C VAL A 21 4.84 13.37 2.94
N ASN A 22 4.17 12.76 1.95
CA ASN A 22 2.93 12.02 2.21
C ASN A 22 3.16 10.73 2.99
N LEU A 23 4.16 9.92 2.61
CA LEU A 23 4.47 8.69 3.33
C LEU A 23 4.93 8.98 4.76
N CYS A 24 5.73 10.02 4.99
CA CYS A 24 6.14 10.42 6.34
C CYS A 24 4.94 10.74 7.23
N HIS A 25 3.98 11.51 6.73
CA HIS A 25 2.77 11.82 7.49
C HIS A 25 1.92 10.57 7.74
N TYR A 26 1.78 9.71 6.72
CA TYR A 26 1.03 8.47 6.80
C TYR A 26 1.62 7.50 7.84
N ILE A 27 2.95 7.37 7.88
CA ILE A 27 3.71 6.54 8.82
C ILE A 27 3.67 7.14 10.23
N HIS A 28 3.84 8.46 10.37
CA HIS A 28 3.70 9.13 11.65
C HIS A 28 2.32 8.88 12.27
N ASN A 29 1.27 8.96 11.46
CA ASN A 29 -0.08 8.65 11.92
C ASN A 29 -0.24 7.17 12.30
N ALA A 30 0.46 6.24 11.66
CA ALA A 30 0.49 4.83 12.07
C ALA A 30 1.10 4.70 13.48
N ALA A 31 2.24 5.35 13.72
CA ALA A 31 2.90 5.34 15.03
C ALA A 31 2.01 5.91 16.15
N VAL A 32 1.33 7.04 15.91
CA VAL A 32 0.37 7.64 16.86
C VAL A 32 -0.76 6.68 17.22
N ASN A 33 -1.25 5.92 16.23
CA ASN A 33 -2.33 4.95 16.41
C ASN A 33 -1.84 3.56 16.86
N ARG A 34 -0.54 3.40 17.16
CA ARG A 34 0.09 2.12 17.51
C ARG A 34 -0.12 1.04 16.44
N GLU A 35 -0.02 1.41 15.18
CA GLU A 35 -0.11 0.51 14.03
C GLU A 35 1.30 0.19 13.52
N ALA A 36 1.55 -1.07 13.14
CA ALA A 36 2.78 -1.46 12.48
C ALA A 36 2.74 -1.00 11.01
N VAL A 37 3.89 -0.66 10.44
CA VAL A 37 4.01 -0.29 9.02
C VAL A 37 4.83 -1.34 8.30
N PHE A 38 4.24 -1.98 7.30
CA PHE A 38 4.92 -2.91 6.42
C PHE A 38 5.27 -2.20 5.11
N LEU A 39 6.51 -2.30 4.68
CA LEU A 39 7.04 -1.61 3.49
C LEU A 39 7.45 -2.62 2.43
N SER A 40 6.84 -2.51 1.26
CA SER A 40 7.15 -3.29 0.06
C SER A 40 7.49 -2.32 -1.08
N LEU A 41 8.67 -1.73 -0.98
CA LEU A 41 9.14 -0.65 -1.85
C LEU A 41 10.43 -1.04 -2.56
N ASP A 42 10.76 -0.32 -3.63
CA ASP A 42 12.09 -0.37 -4.22
C ASP A 42 13.19 -0.17 -3.13
N PRO A 43 14.30 -0.95 -3.15
CA PRO A 43 15.33 -0.87 -2.13
C PRO A 43 15.97 0.51 -1.95
N ASP A 44 16.13 1.29 -3.01
CA ASP A 44 16.70 2.63 -2.91
C ASP A 44 15.69 3.64 -2.38
N LEU A 45 14.41 3.50 -2.76
CA LEU A 45 13.31 4.24 -2.15
C LEU A 45 13.18 3.92 -0.64
N LEU A 46 13.29 2.65 -0.26
CA LEU A 46 13.24 2.21 1.14
C LEU A 46 14.35 2.87 1.97
N LYS A 47 15.59 2.87 1.47
CA LYS A 47 16.72 3.56 2.13
C LYS A 47 16.46 5.06 2.29
N ARG A 48 15.96 5.72 1.24
CA ARG A 48 15.63 7.15 1.26
C ARG A 48 14.53 7.45 2.27
N LEU A 49 13.47 6.65 2.32
CA LEU A 49 12.38 6.80 3.27
C LEU A 49 12.86 6.65 4.71
N HIS A 50 13.65 5.62 5.02
CA HIS A 50 14.22 5.46 6.37
C HIS A 50 15.10 6.64 6.79
N TYR A 51 15.93 7.15 5.88
CA TYR A 51 16.69 8.37 6.12
C TYR A 51 15.77 9.56 6.42
N PHE A 52 14.72 9.74 5.61
CA PHE A 52 13.77 10.83 5.75
C PHE A 52 13.00 10.77 7.08
N LEU A 53 12.54 9.58 7.49
CA LEU A 53 11.88 9.36 8.78
C LEU A 53 12.82 9.74 9.93
N LYS A 54 14.07 9.29 9.87
CA LYS A 54 15.09 9.56 10.90
C LYS A 54 15.39 11.05 11.05
N VAL A 55 15.65 11.77 9.95
CA VAL A 55 15.99 13.20 10.04
C VAL A 55 14.82 14.07 10.49
N ASN A 56 13.59 13.60 10.30
CA ASN A 56 12.37 14.29 10.77
C ASN A 56 11.90 13.81 12.15
N GLY A 57 12.64 12.94 12.83
CA GLY A 57 12.29 12.45 14.17
C GLY A 57 11.01 11.61 14.22
N ILE A 58 10.63 10.98 13.11
CA ILE A 58 9.46 10.11 13.04
C ILE A 58 9.85 8.73 13.61
N PRO A 59 9.09 8.19 14.59
CA PRO A 59 9.35 6.86 15.17
C PRO A 59 9.36 5.76 14.11
N THR A 60 10.32 4.83 14.20
CA THR A 60 10.51 3.74 13.23
C THR A 60 10.46 2.35 13.84
N GLU A 61 10.18 2.22 15.14
CA GLU A 61 10.19 0.96 15.89
C GLU A 61 9.18 -0.06 15.35
N GLY A 62 8.10 0.41 14.74
CA GLY A 62 7.07 -0.41 14.10
C GLY A 62 7.15 -0.48 12.58
N VAL A 63 8.21 0.06 11.96
CA VAL A 63 8.37 0.13 10.50
C VAL A 63 9.30 -1.00 10.04
N MET A 64 8.80 -1.90 9.19
CA MET A 64 9.54 -3.06 8.74
C MET A 64 9.39 -3.31 7.23
N SER A 65 10.46 -3.76 6.60
CA SER A 65 10.41 -4.25 5.22
C SER A 65 9.68 -5.58 5.18
N HIS A 66 8.78 -5.74 4.22
CA HIS A 66 8.06 -6.99 3.98
C HIS A 66 8.07 -7.31 2.48
N SER A 67 8.27 -8.58 2.13
CA SER A 67 8.17 -9.02 0.74
C SER A 67 6.70 -9.22 0.34
N MET A 68 6.37 -8.86 -0.90
CA MET A 68 5.08 -9.18 -1.52
C MET A 68 5.01 -10.62 -2.04
N ASN A 69 6.15 -11.29 -2.21
CA ASN A 69 6.21 -12.61 -2.82
C ASN A 69 5.36 -13.63 -2.06
N GLU A 70 5.32 -13.55 -0.73
CA GLU A 70 4.48 -14.44 0.08
C GLU A 70 2.98 -14.25 -0.20
N LEU A 71 2.52 -13.01 -0.40
CA LEU A 71 1.12 -12.73 -0.74
C LEU A 71 0.80 -13.20 -2.16
N LEU A 72 1.71 -12.98 -3.11
CA LEU A 72 1.56 -13.46 -4.49
C LEU A 72 1.55 -15.00 -4.56
N GLU A 73 2.38 -15.68 -3.77
CA GLU A 73 2.35 -17.14 -3.67
C GLU A 73 1.05 -17.65 -3.06
N CYS A 74 0.52 -16.98 -2.03
CA CYS A 74 -0.80 -17.27 -1.47
C CYS A 74 -1.90 -17.10 -2.53
N LEU A 75 -1.86 -16.02 -3.31
CA LEU A 75 -2.79 -15.78 -4.41
C LEU A 75 -2.74 -16.93 -5.43
N ARG A 76 -1.54 -17.30 -5.90
CA ARG A 76 -1.36 -18.37 -6.89
C ARG A 76 -1.85 -19.73 -6.41
N ARG A 77 -1.73 -20.01 -5.11
CA ARG A 77 -2.09 -21.32 -4.52
C ARG A 77 -3.56 -21.43 -4.14
N SER A 78 -4.16 -20.36 -3.63
CA SER A 78 -5.48 -20.41 -2.99
C SER A 78 -6.34 -19.15 -3.19
N GLY A 79 -5.97 -18.27 -4.12
CA GLY A 79 -6.71 -17.06 -4.48
C GLY A 79 -6.86 -16.07 -3.32
N SER A 80 -7.86 -15.21 -3.40
CA SER A 80 -8.18 -14.20 -2.38
C SER A 80 -8.32 -14.77 -0.96
N LYS A 81 -8.85 -15.99 -0.81
CA LYS A 81 -8.96 -16.66 0.50
C LYS A 81 -7.59 -16.93 1.13
N GLY A 82 -6.62 -17.39 0.34
CA GLY A 82 -5.26 -17.61 0.80
C GLY A 82 -4.58 -16.32 1.25
N VAL A 83 -4.77 -15.25 0.48
CA VAL A 83 -4.28 -13.91 0.81
C VAL A 83 -4.92 -13.42 2.12
N HIS A 84 -6.23 -13.58 2.29
CA HIS A 84 -6.96 -13.20 3.50
C HIS A 84 -6.43 -13.91 4.74
N GLU A 85 -6.27 -15.24 4.69
CA GLU A 85 -5.73 -16.03 5.80
C GLU A 85 -4.31 -15.56 6.18
N LYS A 86 -3.45 -15.30 5.19
CA LYS A 86 -2.10 -14.79 5.41
C LYS A 86 -2.11 -13.42 6.07
N ILE A 87 -2.94 -12.49 5.59
CA ILE A 87 -3.09 -11.15 6.16
C ILE A 87 -3.60 -11.23 7.61
N CYS A 88 -4.62 -12.05 7.88
CA CYS A 88 -5.14 -12.27 9.24
C CYS A 88 -4.07 -12.80 10.20
N ASN A 89 -3.23 -13.73 9.75
CA ASN A 89 -2.13 -14.27 10.54
C ASN A 89 -1.07 -13.19 10.85
N LEU A 90 -0.68 -12.39 9.86
CA LEU A 90 0.25 -11.27 10.05
C LEU A 90 -0.32 -10.23 11.02
N ALA A 91 -1.58 -9.84 10.82
CA ALA A 91 -2.27 -8.88 11.68
C ALA A 91 -2.37 -9.38 13.14
N SER A 92 -2.67 -10.67 13.33
CA SER A 92 -2.72 -11.30 14.66
C SER A 92 -1.35 -11.32 15.34
N SER A 93 -0.28 -11.56 14.58
CA SER A 93 1.10 -11.55 15.08
C SER A 93 1.50 -10.17 15.58
N VAL A 94 1.26 -9.10 14.80
CA VAL A 94 1.58 -7.73 15.26
C VAL A 94 0.69 -7.31 16.43
N THR A 95 -0.57 -7.77 16.48
CA THR A 95 -1.48 -7.48 17.59
C THR A 95 -0.98 -8.11 18.89
N SER A 96 -0.46 -9.34 18.82
CA SER A 96 0.18 -10.00 19.97
C SER A 96 1.46 -9.30 20.43
N ALA A 97 2.12 -8.55 19.54
CA ALA A 97 3.26 -7.68 19.86
C ALA A 97 2.85 -6.29 20.39
N GLY A 98 1.54 -6.01 20.56
CA GLY A 98 1.02 -4.77 21.14
C GLY A 98 0.59 -3.68 20.15
N TYR A 99 0.64 -3.96 18.84
CA TYR A 99 0.11 -3.07 17.81
C TYR A 99 -1.41 -3.25 17.64
N GLN A 100 -2.08 -2.29 17.03
CA GLN A 100 -3.52 -2.36 16.72
C GLN A 100 -3.81 -3.06 15.39
N GLY A 101 -2.83 -3.09 14.48
CA GLY A 101 -2.97 -3.61 13.13
C GLY A 101 -1.80 -3.21 12.24
N ILE A 102 -1.98 -3.37 10.93
CA ILE A 102 -0.95 -3.14 9.91
C ILE A 102 -1.40 -2.04 8.94
N ARG A 103 -0.50 -1.10 8.64
CA ARG A 103 -0.52 -0.30 7.41
C ARG A 103 0.55 -0.80 6.46
N TRP A 104 0.14 -1.49 5.42
CA TRP A 104 1.05 -1.96 4.39
C TRP A 104 1.14 -0.91 3.30
N ILE A 105 2.36 -0.51 2.93
CA ILE A 105 2.64 0.41 1.83
C ILE A 105 3.43 -0.36 0.78
N CYS A 106 2.93 -0.41 -0.44
CA CYS A 106 3.63 -1.05 -1.55
C CYS A 106 3.83 -0.09 -2.73
N GLN A 107 4.80 -0.39 -3.58
CA GLN A 107 4.98 0.23 -4.88
C GLN A 107 4.74 -0.82 -5.98
N PRO A 108 3.52 -0.93 -6.55
CA PRO A 108 3.17 -2.01 -7.47
C PRO A 108 4.11 -2.12 -8.69
N PHE A 109 4.53 -0.98 -9.25
CA PHE A 109 5.48 -0.94 -10.38
C PHE A 109 6.82 -1.62 -10.12
N PHE A 110 7.30 -1.64 -8.87
CA PHE A 110 8.52 -2.35 -8.54
C PHE A 110 8.38 -3.88 -8.69
N PHE A 111 7.19 -4.42 -8.49
CA PHE A 111 6.91 -5.86 -8.65
C PHE A 111 6.50 -6.24 -10.08
N LEU A 112 6.17 -5.25 -10.92
CA LEU A 112 5.71 -5.43 -12.30
C LEU A 112 6.82 -5.89 -13.25
N GLU A 113 8.09 -5.60 -12.96
CA GLU A 113 9.19 -6.01 -13.83
C GLU A 113 9.40 -7.54 -13.84
N GLU A 114 8.98 -8.23 -12.78
CA GLU A 114 9.17 -9.67 -12.60
C GLU A 114 7.85 -10.48 -12.61
N THR A 115 6.69 -9.81 -12.66
CA THR A 115 5.37 -10.45 -12.53
C THR A 115 4.48 -10.12 -13.74
N PRO A 116 3.83 -11.11 -14.37
CA PRO A 116 2.88 -10.86 -15.46
C PRO A 116 1.76 -9.89 -15.05
N ARG A 117 1.36 -9.00 -15.96
CA ARG A 117 0.37 -7.94 -15.69
C ARG A 117 -0.95 -8.50 -15.18
N GLU A 118 -1.44 -9.57 -15.81
CA GLU A 118 -2.70 -10.20 -15.48
C GLU A 118 -2.69 -10.68 -14.01
N GLU A 119 -1.55 -11.19 -13.54
CA GLU A 119 -1.39 -11.60 -12.14
C GLU A 119 -1.50 -10.41 -11.18
N ILE A 120 -1.04 -9.22 -11.57
CA ILE A 120 -1.10 -8.02 -10.72
C ILE A 120 -2.49 -7.41 -10.68
N TYR A 121 -3.18 -7.37 -11.81
CA TYR A 121 -4.59 -6.94 -11.83
C TYR A 121 -5.47 -7.88 -10.99
N HIS A 122 -5.29 -9.19 -11.15
CA HIS A 122 -5.97 -10.17 -10.30
C HIS A 122 -5.58 -10.02 -8.84
N PHE A 123 -4.30 -9.77 -8.55
CA PHE A 123 -3.83 -9.52 -7.19
C PHE A 123 -4.51 -8.31 -6.55
N GLU A 124 -4.56 -7.15 -7.21
CA GLU A 124 -5.17 -5.93 -6.63
C GLU A 124 -6.66 -6.09 -6.36
N LYS A 125 -7.38 -6.74 -7.29
CA LYS A 125 -8.80 -7.04 -7.11
C LYS A 125 -9.02 -8.00 -5.93
N ASP A 126 -8.29 -9.09 -5.91
CA ASP A 126 -8.41 -10.12 -4.88
C ASP A 126 -7.92 -9.62 -3.51
N LEU A 127 -6.95 -8.70 -3.50
CA LEU A 127 -6.44 -8.05 -2.29
C LEU A 127 -7.50 -7.18 -1.64
N GLY A 128 -8.27 -6.41 -2.43
CA GLY A 128 -9.39 -5.63 -1.93
C GLY A 128 -10.38 -6.50 -1.16
N GLU A 129 -10.80 -7.62 -1.76
CA GLU A 129 -11.68 -8.59 -1.10
C GLU A 129 -11.02 -9.23 0.13
N ALA A 130 -9.73 -9.57 0.03
CA ALA A 130 -8.98 -10.22 1.11
C ALA A 130 -8.75 -9.31 2.32
N LEU A 131 -8.79 -7.98 2.17
CA LEU A 131 -8.61 -7.06 3.28
C LEU A 131 -9.87 -6.90 4.13
N ILE A 132 -11.06 -7.17 3.58
CA ILE A 132 -12.34 -6.98 4.28
C ILE A 132 -12.35 -7.74 5.61
N GLY A 133 -12.63 -7.03 6.72
CA GLY A 133 -12.71 -7.61 8.06
C GLY A 133 -11.36 -7.91 8.71
N THR A 134 -10.24 -7.53 8.09
CA THR A 134 -8.89 -7.68 8.67
C THR A 134 -8.43 -6.41 9.39
N ASN A 135 -7.52 -6.54 10.37
CA ASN A 135 -6.80 -5.41 10.96
C ASN A 135 -5.58 -5.00 10.12
N CYS A 136 -5.75 -4.99 8.80
CA CYS A 136 -4.73 -4.61 7.84
C CYS A 136 -5.33 -3.59 6.88
N SER A 137 -4.53 -2.60 6.52
CA SER A 137 -4.83 -1.64 5.46
C SER A 137 -3.69 -1.65 4.47
N PHE A 138 -3.99 -1.37 3.21
CA PHE A 138 -3.03 -1.51 2.14
C PHE A 138 -3.03 -0.25 1.27
N LEU A 139 -1.85 0.34 1.05
CA LEU A 139 -1.65 1.55 0.28
C LEU A 139 -0.73 1.27 -0.91
N CYS A 140 -1.30 1.29 -2.11
CA CYS A 140 -0.58 1.16 -3.37
C CYS A 140 -0.10 2.53 -3.84
N ALA A 141 1.21 2.76 -3.85
CA ALA A 141 1.84 4.01 -4.29
C ALA A 141 2.30 3.90 -5.75
N TYR A 142 1.66 4.67 -6.64
CA TYR A 142 1.99 4.72 -8.07
C TYR A 142 2.69 6.03 -8.42
N ASP A 143 3.81 5.92 -9.12
CA ASP A 143 4.51 7.06 -9.70
C ASP A 143 3.77 7.53 -10.95
N PHE A 144 3.11 8.69 -10.85
CA PHE A 144 2.42 9.29 -11.98
C PHE A 144 3.39 9.76 -13.08
N GLY A 145 4.62 10.13 -12.72
CA GLY A 145 5.68 10.50 -13.66
C GLY A 145 6.11 9.34 -14.54
N VAL A 146 6.14 8.12 -13.99
CA VAL A 146 6.30 6.89 -14.78
C VAL A 146 5.14 6.79 -15.77
N VAL A 147 3.89 6.86 -15.31
CA VAL A 147 2.71 6.67 -16.16
C VAL A 147 2.64 7.66 -17.32
N VAL A 148 2.92 8.94 -17.08
CA VAL A 148 2.86 10.00 -18.12
C VAL A 148 3.94 9.81 -19.19
N ASN A 149 5.11 9.26 -18.82
CA ASN A 149 6.25 9.11 -19.73
C ASN A 149 6.43 7.68 -20.25
N SER A 150 5.51 6.77 -19.92
CA SER A 150 5.60 5.35 -20.24
C SER A 150 4.78 4.94 -21.45
N ASP A 151 4.96 3.69 -21.86
CA ASP A 151 4.14 3.04 -22.88
C ASP A 151 2.68 2.84 -22.41
N ALA A 152 1.84 2.35 -23.33
CA ALA A 152 0.42 2.09 -23.08
C ALA A 152 0.16 1.19 -21.86
N ARG A 153 1.11 0.34 -21.44
CA ARG A 153 0.90 -0.63 -20.35
C ARG A 153 0.73 0.07 -19.00
N HIS A 154 1.51 1.12 -18.74
CA HIS A 154 1.44 1.84 -17.46
C HIS A 154 0.17 2.70 -17.35
N ILE A 155 -0.32 3.22 -18.48
CA ILE A 155 -1.58 3.96 -18.55
C ILE A 155 -2.75 3.03 -18.21
N GLU A 156 -2.78 1.83 -18.79
CA GLU A 156 -3.86 0.89 -18.53
C GLU A 156 -3.86 0.40 -17.06
N ILE A 157 -2.68 0.17 -16.45
CA ILE A 157 -2.58 -0.18 -15.03
C ILE A 157 -3.15 0.92 -14.14
N LEU A 158 -2.91 2.19 -14.47
CA LEU A 158 -3.48 3.31 -13.71
C LEU A 158 -4.99 3.42 -13.91
N GLN A 159 -5.50 3.13 -15.11
CA GLN A 159 -6.95 3.06 -15.36
C GLN A 159 -7.59 1.94 -14.54
N ASP A 160 -6.96 0.76 -14.51
CA ASP A 160 -7.40 -0.38 -13.73
C ASP A 160 -7.35 -0.06 -12.22
N SER A 161 -6.30 0.60 -11.74
CA SER A 161 -6.18 0.97 -10.32
C SER A 161 -7.26 1.96 -9.87
N LEU A 162 -7.75 2.83 -10.76
CA LEU A 162 -8.87 3.73 -10.47
C LEU A 162 -10.20 2.97 -10.24
N LEU A 163 -10.31 1.72 -10.72
CA LEU A 163 -11.50 0.89 -10.56
C LEU A 163 -11.41 -0.07 -9.36
N THR A 164 -10.20 -0.36 -8.87
CA THR A 164 -9.96 -1.37 -7.82
C THR A 164 -9.82 -0.81 -6.40
N HIS A 165 -9.56 0.49 -6.25
CA HIS A 165 -9.33 1.12 -4.95
C HIS A 165 -10.51 1.99 -4.51
N GLU A 166 -11.00 1.77 -3.30
CA GLU A 166 -12.12 2.53 -2.73
C GLU A 166 -11.68 3.88 -2.15
N MET A 167 -10.41 3.96 -1.74
CA MET A 167 -9.84 5.09 -1.00
C MET A 167 -8.58 5.62 -1.69
N ILE A 168 -8.36 6.93 -1.60
CA ILE A 168 -7.19 7.63 -2.10
C ILE A 168 -6.50 8.41 -0.98
N LEU A 169 -5.18 8.33 -0.91
CA LEU A 169 -4.36 9.20 -0.06
C LEU A 169 -4.23 10.57 -0.75
N ASN A 170 -4.89 11.57 -0.18
CA ASN A 170 -4.88 12.93 -0.70
C ASN A 170 -4.71 13.91 0.47
N LYS A 171 -3.77 14.87 0.34
CA LYS A 171 -3.45 15.84 1.41
C LYS A 171 -3.27 15.17 2.78
N PHE A 172 -2.48 14.09 2.80
CA PHE A 172 -2.11 13.33 4.00
C PHE A 172 -3.22 12.49 4.66
N THR A 173 -4.43 12.45 4.10
CA THR A 173 -5.55 11.67 4.62
C THR A 173 -6.16 10.75 3.57
N LEU A 174 -6.69 9.61 4.02
CA LEU A 174 -7.49 8.75 3.16
C LEU A 174 -8.88 9.37 2.95
N GLN A 175 -9.28 9.50 1.70
CA GLN A 175 -10.57 10.03 1.25
C GLN A 175 -11.18 9.03 0.26
N LYS A 176 -12.49 9.04 0.06
CA LYS A 176 -13.08 8.15 -0.94
C LYS A 176 -12.69 8.59 -2.35
N CYS A 177 -12.45 7.64 -3.24
CA CYS A 177 -12.05 7.93 -4.61
C CYS A 177 -13.10 8.76 -5.37
N ASP A 178 -14.40 8.46 -5.19
CA ASP A 178 -15.52 9.15 -5.85
C ASP A 178 -15.64 10.63 -5.44
N GLU A 179 -15.35 10.95 -4.17
CA GLU A 179 -15.35 12.32 -3.65
C GLU A 179 -14.21 13.19 -4.22
N VAL A 180 -13.04 12.58 -4.43
CA VAL A 180 -11.82 13.30 -4.86
C VAL A 180 -11.74 13.41 -6.37
N LEU A 181 -11.97 12.32 -7.09
CA LEU A 181 -11.75 12.25 -8.52
C LEU A 181 -12.91 12.84 -9.33
N LYS A 182 -14.08 13.05 -8.71
CA LYS A 182 -15.29 13.61 -9.34
C LYS A 182 -15.55 13.04 -10.74
N VAL A 183 -15.29 11.74 -10.92
CA VAL A 183 -15.51 11.06 -12.20
C VAL A 183 -17.01 10.98 -12.40
N LYS A 184 -17.53 11.80 -13.33
CA LYS A 184 -18.91 11.75 -13.83
C LYS A 184 -18.96 10.94 -15.12
#